data_AF-A0A1V6SCK2-F1
#
_entry.id   AF-A0A1V6SCK2-F1
#
_cell.length_a   1.000
_cell.length_b   1.000
_cell.length_c   1.000
_cell.angle_alpha   90.00
_cell.angle_beta   90.00
_cell.angle_gamma   90.00
#
_symmetry.space_group_name_H-M   'P 1'
#
loop_
_entity.id
_entity.type
_entity.pdbx_description
1 polymer ?
#
loop_
_entity_poly.entity_id
_entity_poly.type
_entity_poly.pdbx_seq_one_letter_code
_entity_poly.pdbx_strand_id
1 'polypeptide(L)'
;MEDMWNDTPRQAWRSFRKKIGLPASPDVQIMSELVKKLLSSSKVATLPYVVISYPGIAAIYKEDINDMADYLGLPKLTGLYKYQPWEAFAAYAGHGLGLCEHFEDKDQCTDEGNQLPVHETLLVEYTDQAMLLHTTPLRTAVDVDTGFADPHAIASFELGANSRSDKHASHVAEFVYQFLSPWYTGLLLPDELLVIMTGIMDEAIEEAIREAVGRVVPKTQILASNSEFIASRGSAELAWRVNIMEFS
;
A
#
# COMPACT_ATOMS: atom_id res chain seq x y z
N MET A 1 7.11 25.34 9.26
CA MET A 1 7.32 25.67 10.69
C MET A 1 5.99 25.77 11.42
N GLU A 2 4.93 26.35 10.81
CA GLU A 2 3.56 26.37 11.35
C GLU A 2 2.94 24.97 11.52
N ASP A 3 3.19 24.03 10.60
CA ASP A 3 2.66 22.65 10.71
C ASP A 3 3.15 21.89 11.94
N MET A 4 4.42 22.09 12.35
CA MET A 4 4.98 21.47 13.56
C MET A 4 4.30 21.96 14.85
N TRP A 5 3.91 23.24 14.90
CA TRP A 5 3.22 23.80 16.06
C TRP A 5 1.78 23.30 16.17
N ASN A 6 1.14 23.01 15.03
CA ASN A 6 -0.20 22.43 14.97
C ASN A 6 -0.21 20.93 15.31
N ASP A 7 0.89 20.20 15.05
CA ASP A 7 0.96 18.76 15.33
C ASP A 7 1.29 18.44 16.80
N THR A 8 2.03 19.31 17.49
CA THR A 8 2.49 19.05 18.86
C THR A 8 1.36 18.75 19.86
N PRO A 9 0.24 19.52 19.90
CA PRO A 9 -0.89 19.21 20.77
C PRO A 9 -1.54 17.86 20.45
N ARG A 10 -1.65 17.53 19.14
CA ARG A 10 -2.20 16.25 18.67
C ARG A 10 -1.33 15.09 19.16
N GLN A 11 -0.01 15.17 18.98
CA GLN A 11 0.93 14.16 19.44
C GLN A 11 0.96 14.00 20.96
N ALA A 12 0.85 15.10 21.71
CA ALA A 12 0.77 15.07 23.16
C ALA A 12 -0.50 14.36 23.65
N TRP A 13 -1.65 14.64 23.03
CA TRP A 13 -2.92 13.99 23.35
C TRP A 13 -2.92 12.50 23.01
N ARG A 14 -2.41 12.13 21.83
CA ARG A 14 -2.20 10.73 21.44
C ARG A 14 -1.35 9.97 22.45
N SER A 15 -0.23 10.58 22.85
CA SER A 15 0.69 10.00 23.84
C SER A 15 0.03 9.83 25.22
N PHE A 16 -0.78 10.80 25.66
CA PHE A 16 -1.53 10.69 26.91
C PHE A 16 -2.54 9.53 26.86
N ARG A 17 -3.31 9.40 25.78
CA ARG A 17 -4.29 8.31 25.60
C ARG A 17 -3.63 6.94 25.65
N LYS A 18 -2.50 6.77 24.96
CA LYS A 18 -1.70 5.52 25.01
C LYS A 18 -1.26 5.17 26.43
N LYS A 19 -0.78 6.16 27.21
CA LYS A 19 -0.33 5.95 28.60
C LYS A 19 -1.42 5.44 29.55
N ILE A 20 -2.69 5.77 29.28
CA ILE A 20 -3.83 5.30 30.08
C ILE A 20 -4.52 4.08 29.46
N GLY A 21 -3.88 3.43 28.46
CA GLY A 21 -4.39 2.21 27.83
C GLY A 21 -5.54 2.44 26.86
N LEU A 22 -5.72 3.66 26.34
CA LEU A 22 -6.71 3.96 25.32
C LEU A 22 -6.10 3.98 23.90
N PRO A 23 -6.90 3.73 22.84
CA PRO A 23 -6.49 3.95 21.46
C PRO A 23 -5.99 5.39 21.25
N ALA A 24 -4.92 5.58 20.48
CA ALA A 24 -4.31 6.89 20.27
C ALA A 24 -5.26 7.92 19.63
N SER A 25 -6.19 7.45 18.79
CA SER A 25 -7.25 8.23 18.14
C SER A 25 -8.53 7.38 17.97
N PRO A 26 -9.68 7.99 17.61
CA PRO A 26 -10.87 7.24 17.20
C PRO A 26 -10.61 6.32 16.00
N ASP A 27 -9.81 6.75 15.02
CA ASP A 27 -9.49 5.95 13.83
C ASP A 27 -8.67 4.71 14.22
N VAL A 28 -7.68 4.88 15.12
CA VAL A 28 -6.94 3.75 15.69
C VAL A 28 -7.87 2.78 16.40
N GLN A 29 -8.92 3.25 17.10
CA GLN A 29 -9.91 2.38 17.72
C GLN A 29 -10.68 1.56 16.68
N ILE A 30 -11.20 2.19 15.64
CA ILE A 30 -11.98 1.54 14.58
C ILE A 30 -11.13 0.48 13.88
N MET A 31 -9.91 0.83 13.48
CA MET A 31 -8.99 -0.10 12.84
C MET A 31 -8.62 -1.26 13.78
N SER A 32 -8.41 -0.98 15.07
CA SER A 32 -8.14 -2.01 16.08
C SER A 32 -9.28 -3.01 16.22
N GLU A 33 -10.53 -2.55 16.18
CA GLU A 33 -11.70 -3.43 16.21
C GLU A 33 -11.80 -4.30 14.96
N LEU A 34 -11.48 -3.75 13.79
CA LEU A 34 -11.44 -4.49 12.53
C LEU A 34 -10.35 -5.59 12.56
N VAL A 35 -9.13 -5.23 12.97
CA VAL A 35 -8.02 -6.19 13.07
C VAL A 35 -8.30 -7.26 14.13
N LYS A 36 -8.89 -6.91 15.28
CA LYS A 36 -9.32 -7.91 16.28
C LYS A 36 -10.28 -8.94 15.69
N LYS A 37 -11.25 -8.51 14.87
CA LYS A 37 -12.18 -9.43 14.19
C LYS A 37 -11.44 -10.35 13.23
N LEU A 38 -10.51 -9.82 12.43
CA LEU A 38 -9.68 -10.60 11.51
C LEU A 38 -8.81 -11.64 12.26
N LEU A 39 -8.17 -11.24 13.35
CA LEU A 39 -7.37 -12.15 14.18
C LEU A 39 -8.25 -13.25 14.78
N SER A 40 -9.46 -12.92 15.24
CA SER A 40 -10.39 -13.89 15.82
C SER A 40 -10.97 -14.88 14.81
N SER A 41 -11.10 -14.49 13.54
CA SER A 41 -11.56 -15.37 12.46
C SER A 41 -10.43 -16.24 11.90
N SER A 42 -9.18 -15.84 12.12
CA SER A 42 -7.99 -16.59 11.72
C SER A 42 -7.72 -17.73 12.72
N LYS A 43 -7.51 -18.97 12.25
CA LYS A 43 -7.08 -20.11 13.09
C LYS A 43 -5.58 -20.07 13.42
N VAL A 44 -5.01 -18.87 13.50
CA VAL A 44 -3.57 -18.71 13.44
C VAL A 44 -3.01 -18.79 14.85
N ALA A 45 -2.19 -19.82 15.07
CA ALA A 45 -1.32 -19.94 16.24
C ALA A 45 -0.50 -18.66 16.39
N THR A 46 -0.11 -18.32 17.62
CA THR A 46 0.71 -17.15 17.99
C THR A 46 1.67 -16.73 16.88
N LEU A 47 1.34 -15.63 16.19
CA LEU A 47 2.16 -15.10 15.10
C LEU A 47 3.41 -14.45 15.71
N PRO A 48 4.62 -14.79 15.27
CA PRO A 48 5.84 -14.17 15.78
C PRO A 48 5.94 -12.70 15.37
N TYR A 49 5.39 -12.33 14.20
CA TYR A 49 5.33 -10.94 13.71
C TYR A 49 4.05 -10.72 12.89
N VAL A 50 3.63 -9.45 12.81
CA VAL A 50 2.48 -9.02 12.00
C VAL A 50 2.90 -7.89 11.07
N VAL A 51 2.56 -8.07 9.79
CA VAL A 51 2.67 -7.05 8.75
C VAL A 51 1.27 -6.64 8.32
N ILE A 52 1.05 -5.33 8.30
CA ILE A 52 -0.22 -4.70 8.01
C ILE A 52 0.03 -3.75 6.86
N SER A 53 -0.25 -4.21 5.63
CA SER A 53 -0.34 -3.30 4.50
C SER A 53 -1.57 -2.41 4.64
N TYR A 54 -1.46 -1.16 4.20
CA TYR A 54 -2.55 -0.19 4.28
C TYR A 54 -2.61 0.68 3.02
N PRO A 55 -3.80 1.16 2.62
CA PRO A 55 -3.95 1.98 1.43
C PRO A 55 -3.24 3.32 1.60
N GLY A 56 -2.61 3.80 0.53
CA GLY A 56 -1.85 5.05 0.50
C GLY A 56 -2.72 6.31 0.46
N ILE A 57 -3.69 6.46 1.38
CA ILE A 57 -4.59 7.62 1.43
C ILE A 57 -4.18 8.61 2.52
N ALA A 58 -4.33 9.91 2.26
CA ALA A 58 -3.90 10.99 3.16
C ALA A 58 -4.55 10.96 4.57
N ALA A 59 -5.66 10.23 4.74
CA ALA A 59 -6.35 10.12 6.02
C ALA A 59 -5.78 9.00 6.93
N ILE A 60 -4.96 8.10 6.40
CA ILE A 60 -4.39 6.98 7.17
C ILE A 60 -2.89 7.19 7.29
N TYR A 61 -2.45 7.58 8.47
CA TYR A 61 -1.04 7.81 8.73
C TYR A 61 -0.36 6.52 9.17
N LYS A 62 0.91 6.38 8.79
CA LYS A 62 1.80 5.31 9.23
C LYS A 62 1.86 5.19 10.76
N GLU A 63 1.75 6.30 11.48
CA GLU A 63 1.68 6.31 12.94
C GLU A 63 0.39 5.69 13.49
N ASP A 64 -0.74 5.78 12.77
CA ASP A 64 -1.99 5.15 13.21
C ASP A 64 -1.91 3.63 13.08
N ILE A 65 -1.26 3.12 12.03
CA ILE A 65 -1.03 1.68 11.85
C ILE A 65 -0.11 1.14 12.96
N ASN A 66 0.94 1.89 13.31
CA ASN A 66 1.83 1.53 14.40
C ASN A 66 1.14 1.60 15.77
N ASP A 67 0.37 2.66 16.04
CA ASP A 67 -0.36 2.83 17.30
C ASP A 67 -1.47 1.76 17.45
N MET A 68 -2.09 1.34 16.36
CA MET A 68 -3.02 0.21 16.34
C MET A 68 -2.32 -1.09 16.72
N ALA A 69 -1.17 -1.40 16.10
CA ALA A 69 -0.41 -2.60 16.44
C ALA A 69 0.01 -2.59 17.92
N ASP A 70 0.47 -1.45 18.45
CA ASP A 70 0.83 -1.28 19.86
C ASP A 70 -0.37 -1.46 20.79
N TYR A 71 -1.52 -0.87 20.46
CA TYR A 71 -2.75 -1.01 21.26
C TYR A 71 -3.27 -2.45 21.30
N LEU A 72 -3.05 -3.22 20.23
CA LEU A 72 -3.42 -4.63 20.15
C LEU A 72 -2.37 -5.58 20.73
N GLY A 73 -1.18 -5.07 21.09
CA GLY A 73 -0.06 -5.91 21.53
C GLY A 73 0.47 -6.83 20.42
N LEU A 74 0.34 -6.41 19.16
CA LEU A 74 0.82 -7.19 18.02
C LEU A 74 2.34 -7.03 17.87
N PRO A 75 3.09 -8.13 17.68
CA PRO A 75 4.52 -8.04 17.44
C PRO A 75 4.78 -7.39 16.07
N LYS A 76 5.54 -6.29 16.09
CA LYS A 76 5.91 -5.52 14.89
C LYS A 76 7.25 -5.99 14.35
N LEU A 77 7.46 -5.83 13.04
CA LEU A 77 8.75 -6.10 12.42
C LEU A 77 9.85 -5.18 12.96
N THR A 78 11.09 -5.67 12.91
CA THR A 78 12.29 -4.89 13.20
C THR A 78 13.19 -4.76 11.95
N GLY A 79 14.33 -4.08 12.09
CA GLY A 79 15.33 -4.01 11.03
C GLY A 79 14.91 -3.23 9.77
N LEU A 80 15.25 -3.77 8.59
CA LEU A 80 14.97 -3.18 7.27
C LEU A 80 13.47 -3.00 7.01
N TYR A 81 12.65 -3.89 7.56
CA TYR A 81 11.20 -3.92 7.32
C TYR A 81 10.41 -3.39 8.52
N LYS A 82 11.04 -2.60 9.40
CA LYS A 82 10.42 -2.03 10.62
C LYS A 82 9.18 -1.18 10.35
N TYR A 83 8.99 -0.78 9.10
CA TYR A 83 7.87 0.04 8.67
C TYR A 83 6.82 -0.84 7.99
N GLN A 84 5.58 -0.67 8.45
CA GLN A 84 4.44 -1.26 7.77
C GLN A 84 4.34 -0.66 6.36
N PRO A 85 4.21 -1.47 5.30
CA PRO A 85 4.25 -1.00 3.92
C PRO A 85 2.91 -0.40 3.48
N TRP A 86 2.93 0.62 2.61
CA TRP A 86 1.73 0.87 1.80
C TRP A 86 1.37 -0.34 0.95
N GLU A 87 0.10 -0.45 0.61
CA GLU A 87 -0.43 -1.52 -0.23
C GLU A 87 0.31 -1.65 -1.57
N ALA A 88 0.77 -0.54 -2.16
CA ALA A 88 1.58 -0.56 -3.37
C ALA A 88 2.88 -1.36 -3.21
N PHE A 89 3.65 -1.11 -2.13
CA PHE A 89 4.89 -1.82 -1.84
C PHE A 89 4.62 -3.29 -1.53
N ALA A 90 3.56 -3.58 -0.77
CA ALA A 90 3.17 -4.94 -0.46
C ALA A 90 2.73 -5.71 -1.71
N ALA A 91 1.92 -5.13 -2.59
CA ALA A 91 1.50 -5.77 -3.83
C ALA A 91 2.68 -5.97 -4.81
N TYR A 92 3.59 -5.01 -4.88
CA TYR A 92 4.83 -5.10 -5.65
C TYR A 92 5.70 -6.27 -5.17
N ALA A 93 5.89 -6.41 -3.86
CA ALA A 93 6.54 -7.57 -3.24
C ALA A 93 5.79 -8.89 -3.52
N GLY A 94 4.46 -8.86 -3.51
CA GLY A 94 3.62 -10.04 -3.80
C GLY A 94 3.80 -10.60 -5.21
N HIS A 95 4.18 -9.74 -6.16
CA HIS A 95 4.59 -10.13 -7.51
C HIS A 95 6.06 -10.55 -7.62
N GLY A 96 6.80 -10.57 -6.51
CA GLY A 96 8.23 -10.90 -6.48
C GLY A 96 9.14 -9.76 -6.94
N LEU A 97 8.62 -8.53 -7.02
CA LEU A 97 9.37 -7.37 -7.48
C LEU A 97 9.94 -6.59 -6.28
N GLY A 98 11.03 -5.86 -6.50
CA GLY A 98 11.60 -5.00 -5.46
C GLY A 98 12.30 -5.73 -4.31
N LEU A 99 12.51 -7.04 -4.43
CA LEU A 99 13.11 -7.88 -3.40
C LEU A 99 14.60 -8.08 -3.69
N CYS A 100 15.46 -7.92 -2.67
CA CYS A 100 16.87 -8.29 -2.74
C CYS A 100 17.04 -9.81 -2.56
N GLU A 101 18.11 -10.37 -3.12
CA GLU A 101 18.47 -11.78 -2.94
C GLU A 101 19.12 -11.99 -1.58
N HIS A 102 20.04 -11.10 -1.19
CA HIS A 102 20.82 -11.22 0.05
C HIS A 102 20.16 -10.46 1.20
N PHE A 103 18.90 -10.77 1.49
CA PHE A 103 18.12 -10.05 2.52
C PHE A 103 18.64 -10.22 3.95
N GLU A 104 19.49 -11.22 4.22
CA GLU A 104 20.15 -11.44 5.51
C GLU A 104 21.32 -10.46 5.75
N ASP A 105 21.94 -9.96 4.68
CA ASP A 105 22.98 -8.94 4.74
C ASP A 105 22.37 -7.58 4.40
N LYS A 106 22.26 -6.73 5.41
CA LYS A 106 21.63 -5.41 5.28
C LYS A 106 22.31 -4.54 4.23
N ASP A 107 23.64 -4.53 4.22
CA ASP A 107 24.41 -3.63 3.35
C ASP A 107 24.34 -4.14 1.91
N GLN A 108 24.48 -5.45 1.73
CA GLN A 108 24.35 -6.08 0.41
C GLN A 108 22.92 -5.94 -0.16
N CYS A 109 21.89 -6.17 0.64
CA CYS A 109 20.50 -5.96 0.24
C CYS A 109 20.22 -4.50 -0.16
N THR A 110 20.85 -3.55 0.55
CA THR A 110 20.74 -2.12 0.22
C THR A 110 21.38 -1.83 -1.14
N ASP A 111 22.57 -2.38 -1.41
CA ASP A 111 23.27 -2.21 -2.68
C ASP A 111 22.51 -2.86 -3.86
N GLU A 112 21.94 -4.05 -3.65
CA GLU A 112 21.06 -4.71 -4.61
C GLU A 112 19.81 -3.86 -4.89
N GLY A 113 19.15 -3.39 -3.84
CA GLY A 113 17.98 -2.52 -3.93
C GLY A 113 18.27 -1.24 -4.73
N ASN A 114 19.47 -0.67 -4.59
CA ASN A 114 19.91 0.49 -5.36
C ASN A 114 20.16 0.17 -6.85
N GLN A 115 20.37 -1.09 -7.21
CA GLN A 115 20.57 -1.53 -8.59
C GLN A 115 19.28 -2.01 -9.27
N LEU A 116 18.21 -2.23 -8.52
CA LEU A 116 16.91 -2.60 -9.07
C LEU A 116 16.36 -1.48 -9.98
N PRO A 117 15.61 -1.84 -11.04
CA PRO A 117 14.94 -0.88 -11.90
C PRO A 117 13.89 -0.08 -11.12
N VAL A 118 13.70 1.18 -11.51
CA VAL A 118 12.58 2.01 -11.04
C VAL A 118 11.42 1.80 -12.01
N HIS A 119 10.25 1.50 -11.48
CA HIS A 119 9.01 1.44 -12.23
C HIS A 119 8.09 2.57 -11.79
N GLU A 120 7.71 3.44 -12.74
CA GLU A 120 6.55 4.30 -12.57
C GLU A 120 5.33 3.39 -12.40
N THR A 121 4.69 3.46 -11.23
CA THR A 121 3.66 2.50 -10.85
C THR A 121 2.31 3.19 -10.62
N LEU A 122 1.25 2.57 -11.11
CA LEU A 122 -0.14 2.85 -10.76
C LEU A 122 -0.69 1.64 -9.98
N LEU A 123 -0.98 1.83 -8.71
CA LEU A 123 -1.81 0.91 -7.94
C LEU A 123 -3.28 1.23 -8.20
N VAL A 124 -4.06 0.20 -8.55
CA VAL A 124 -5.52 0.25 -8.66
C VAL A 124 -6.12 -0.71 -7.65
N GLU A 125 -6.71 -0.18 -6.58
CA GLU A 125 -7.44 -0.97 -5.60
C GLU A 125 -8.92 -0.95 -5.99
N TYR A 126 -9.44 -2.09 -6.46
CA TYR A 126 -10.83 -2.21 -6.87
C TYR A 126 -11.59 -3.10 -5.89
N THR A 127 -12.53 -2.51 -5.15
CA THR A 127 -13.28 -3.21 -4.09
C THR A 127 -14.78 -3.15 -4.37
N ASP A 128 -15.55 -3.85 -3.53
CA ASP A 128 -17.01 -3.78 -3.54
C ASP A 128 -17.54 -2.34 -3.36
N GLN A 129 -16.81 -1.51 -2.61
CA GLN A 129 -17.30 -0.21 -2.14
C GLN A 129 -16.66 0.97 -2.87
N ALA A 130 -15.44 0.80 -3.39
CA ALA A 130 -14.69 1.91 -3.96
C ALA A 130 -13.64 1.44 -4.96
N MET A 131 -13.20 2.38 -5.79
CA MET A 131 -11.95 2.31 -6.53
C MET A 131 -10.98 3.35 -5.97
N LEU A 132 -9.76 2.92 -5.66
CA LEU A 132 -8.68 3.81 -5.25
C LEU A 132 -7.57 3.73 -6.29
N LEU A 133 -7.03 4.89 -6.67
CA LEU A 133 -5.89 5.01 -7.55
C LEU A 133 -4.76 5.67 -6.78
N HIS A 134 -3.57 5.11 -6.92
CA HIS A 134 -2.38 5.63 -6.27
C HIS A 134 -1.20 5.50 -7.24
N THR A 135 -0.46 6.60 -7.47
CA THR A 135 0.77 6.56 -8.26
C THR A 135 1.99 6.89 -7.42
N THR A 136 3.04 6.08 -7.59
CA THR A 136 4.34 6.28 -6.96
C THR A 136 5.42 5.52 -7.74
N PRO A 137 6.64 6.07 -7.87
CA PRO A 137 7.76 5.32 -8.41
C PRO A 137 8.22 4.24 -7.40
N LEU A 138 8.25 2.99 -7.84
CA LEU A 138 8.70 1.87 -7.02
C LEU A 138 10.03 1.32 -7.54
N ARG A 139 11.01 1.22 -6.64
CA ARG A 139 12.28 0.52 -6.90
C ARG A 139 12.38 -0.74 -6.06
N THR A 140 12.13 -0.60 -4.77
CA THR A 140 12.22 -1.68 -3.79
C THR A 140 10.83 -1.96 -3.20
N ALA A 141 10.65 -3.16 -2.65
CA ALA A 141 9.48 -3.57 -1.89
C ALA A 141 9.47 -3.03 -0.45
N VAL A 142 10.53 -2.32 -0.05
CA VAL A 142 10.66 -1.74 1.27
C VAL A 142 10.19 -0.30 1.22
N ASP A 143 9.16 0.00 2.00
CA ASP A 143 8.74 1.36 2.30
C ASP A 143 9.79 2.02 3.22
N VAL A 144 10.84 2.53 2.58
CA VAL A 144 11.80 3.42 3.21
C VAL A 144 11.16 4.80 3.25
N ASP A 145 11.11 5.39 4.46
CA ASP A 145 10.70 6.78 4.67
C ASP A 145 11.74 7.71 4.02
N THR A 146 11.65 7.87 2.70
CA THR A 146 12.62 8.58 1.86
C THR A 146 12.33 10.07 1.75
N GLY A 147 11.33 10.57 2.48
CA GLY A 147 10.90 11.96 2.38
C GLY A 147 10.36 12.34 0.99
N PHE A 148 9.94 11.36 0.19
CA PHE A 148 9.12 11.66 -0.99
C PHE A 148 7.78 12.22 -0.53
N ALA A 149 7.24 13.16 -1.30
CA ALA A 149 5.93 13.73 -1.05
C ALA A 149 4.89 12.60 -0.89
N ASP A 150 3.88 12.84 -0.05
CA ASP A 150 2.81 11.88 0.16
C ASP A 150 2.30 11.36 -1.19
N PRO A 151 2.03 10.05 -1.29
CA PRO A 151 1.63 9.42 -2.52
C PRO A 151 0.41 10.11 -3.12
N HIS A 152 0.46 10.37 -4.42
CA HIS A 152 -0.70 10.92 -5.10
C HIS A 152 -1.76 9.84 -5.18
N ALA A 153 -2.82 10.00 -4.38
CA ALA A 153 -3.92 9.07 -4.31
C ALA A 153 -5.27 9.77 -4.43
N ILE A 154 -6.21 9.11 -5.10
CA ILE A 154 -7.62 9.52 -5.18
C ILE A 154 -8.51 8.29 -4.97
N ALA A 155 -9.65 8.50 -4.33
CA ALA A 155 -10.66 7.47 -4.11
C ALA A 155 -11.99 7.90 -4.72
N SER A 156 -12.70 6.94 -5.33
CA SER A 156 -14.08 7.08 -5.76
C SER A 156 -14.94 5.96 -5.17
N PHE A 157 -15.85 6.32 -4.27
CA PHE A 157 -16.83 5.41 -3.66
C PHE A 157 -18.02 5.13 -4.60
N GLU A 158 -18.13 5.85 -5.72
CA GLU A 158 -19.16 5.60 -6.74
C GLU A 158 -18.71 4.52 -7.74
N LEU A 159 -17.41 4.22 -7.79
CA LEU A 159 -16.83 3.28 -8.75
C LEU A 159 -16.58 1.89 -8.18
N GLY A 160 -17.05 1.57 -6.97
CA GLY A 160 -17.00 0.22 -6.39
C GLY A 160 -17.84 -0.80 -7.17
N ALA A 161 -17.57 -2.09 -6.98
CA ALA A 161 -18.27 -3.16 -7.68
C ALA A 161 -19.78 -3.23 -7.37
N ASN A 162 -20.22 -2.78 -6.20
CA ASN A 162 -21.65 -2.72 -5.87
C ASN A 162 -22.41 -1.58 -6.56
N SER A 163 -21.69 -0.62 -7.14
CA SER A 163 -22.26 0.53 -7.86
C SER A 163 -22.37 0.29 -9.37
N ARG A 164 -22.22 -0.96 -9.82
CA ARG A 164 -22.18 -1.33 -11.24
C ARG A 164 -23.47 -0.94 -11.98
N SER A 165 -23.26 -0.37 -13.16
CA SER A 165 -24.25 -0.09 -14.19
C SER A 165 -23.70 -0.45 -15.57
N ASP A 166 -24.52 -0.40 -16.61
CA ASP A 166 -24.10 -0.70 -17.99
C ASP A 166 -22.91 0.15 -18.49
N LYS A 167 -22.67 1.32 -17.87
CA LYS A 167 -21.58 2.24 -18.21
C LYS A 167 -20.42 2.22 -17.21
N HIS A 168 -20.41 1.28 -16.26
CA HIS A 168 -19.44 1.25 -15.17
C HIS A 168 -17.99 1.22 -15.65
N ALA A 169 -17.68 0.32 -16.58
CA ALA A 169 -16.34 0.19 -17.17
C ALA A 169 -15.90 1.50 -17.86
N SER A 170 -16.79 2.18 -18.58
CA SER A 170 -16.48 3.47 -19.21
C SER A 170 -16.21 4.58 -18.19
N HIS A 171 -16.96 4.61 -17.08
CA HIS A 171 -16.69 5.58 -16.00
C HIS A 171 -15.36 5.29 -15.28
N VAL A 172 -15.02 4.01 -15.11
CA VAL A 172 -13.70 3.59 -14.61
C VAL A 172 -12.58 4.06 -15.54
N ALA A 173 -12.71 3.80 -16.85
CA ALA A 173 -11.71 4.22 -17.82
C ALA A 173 -11.50 5.74 -17.78
N GLU A 174 -12.58 6.52 -17.69
CA GLU A 174 -12.50 7.97 -17.60
C GLU A 174 -11.84 8.43 -16.29
N PHE A 175 -12.18 7.81 -15.16
CA PHE A 175 -11.57 8.13 -13.87
C PHE A 175 -10.06 7.89 -13.86
N VAL A 176 -9.61 6.75 -14.41
CA VAL A 176 -8.19 6.43 -14.56
C VAL A 176 -7.49 7.42 -15.49
N TYR A 177 -8.09 7.75 -16.64
CA TYR A 177 -7.54 8.72 -17.57
C TYR A 177 -7.40 10.12 -16.95
N GLN A 178 -8.44 10.59 -16.25
CA GLN A 178 -8.42 11.88 -15.57
C GLN A 178 -7.40 11.95 -14.45
N PHE A 179 -7.17 10.82 -13.75
CA PHE A 179 -6.14 10.73 -12.73
C PHE A 179 -4.73 10.81 -13.33
N LEU A 180 -4.46 10.11 -14.44
CA LEU A 180 -3.12 10.00 -15.02
C LEU A 180 -2.72 11.17 -15.92
N SER A 181 -3.67 11.70 -16.70
CA SER A 181 -3.39 12.70 -17.75
C SER A 181 -2.70 13.99 -17.27
N PRO A 182 -2.92 14.51 -16.05
CA PRO A 182 -2.19 15.69 -15.58
C PRO A 182 -0.71 15.43 -15.31
N TRP A 183 -0.35 14.19 -14.97
CA TRP A 183 1.01 13.82 -14.53
C TRP A 183 1.91 13.49 -15.72
N TYR A 184 1.36 12.85 -16.73
CA TYR A 184 2.14 12.31 -17.83
C TYR A 184 1.94 13.13 -19.11
N THR A 185 2.50 14.35 -19.11
CA THR A 185 2.54 15.23 -20.29
C THR A 185 3.96 15.62 -20.66
N GLY A 186 4.25 15.66 -21.97
CA GLY A 186 5.52 16.14 -22.50
C GLY A 186 6.75 15.35 -22.03
N LEU A 187 7.71 16.03 -21.40
CA LEU A 187 9.00 15.46 -20.96
C LEU A 187 8.91 14.52 -19.75
N LEU A 188 7.76 14.44 -19.08
CA LEU A 188 7.54 13.60 -17.90
C LEU A 188 6.85 12.26 -18.24
N LEU A 189 6.69 11.95 -19.52
CA LEU A 189 6.08 10.70 -19.98
C LEU A 189 7.02 9.52 -19.74
N PRO A 190 6.65 8.51 -18.94
CA PRO A 190 7.46 7.31 -18.81
C PRO A 190 7.41 6.47 -20.07
N ASP A 191 8.49 5.73 -20.33
CA ASP A 191 8.55 4.76 -21.42
C ASP A 191 7.58 3.59 -21.19
N GLU A 192 7.34 3.24 -19.92
CA GLU A 192 6.47 2.16 -19.48
C GLU A 192 5.82 2.48 -18.13
N LEU A 193 4.52 2.21 -18.01
CA LEU A 193 3.81 2.25 -16.73
C LEU A 193 3.51 0.83 -16.25
N LEU A 194 3.88 0.54 -15.01
CA LEU A 194 3.48 -0.68 -14.32
C LEU A 194 2.15 -0.45 -13.59
N VAL A 195 1.12 -1.21 -13.93
CA VAL A 195 -0.18 -1.17 -13.25
C VAL A 195 -0.30 -2.40 -12.37
N ILE A 196 -0.53 -2.20 -11.08
CA ILE A 196 -0.75 -3.29 -10.12
C ILE A 196 -2.21 -3.20 -9.67
N MET A 197 -2.98 -4.27 -9.87
CA MET A 197 -4.37 -4.33 -9.43
C MET A 197 -4.48 -5.13 -8.13
N THR A 198 -5.21 -4.58 -7.17
CA THR A 198 -5.59 -5.28 -5.93
C THR A 198 -7.10 -5.30 -5.75
N GLY A 199 -7.59 -6.24 -4.94
CA GLY A 199 -9.02 -6.43 -4.70
C GLY A 199 -9.69 -7.34 -5.73
N ILE A 200 -10.91 -6.99 -6.13
CA ILE A 200 -11.79 -7.82 -6.97
C ILE A 200 -11.24 -7.95 -8.38
N MET A 201 -11.18 -9.18 -8.88
CA MET A 201 -10.88 -9.45 -10.28
C MET A 201 -12.12 -9.23 -11.14
N ASP A 202 -11.99 -8.38 -12.16
CA ASP A 202 -13.02 -8.17 -13.18
C ASP A 202 -12.38 -7.83 -14.52
N GLU A 203 -12.63 -8.67 -15.53
CA GLU A 203 -12.03 -8.55 -16.86
C GLU A 203 -12.46 -7.27 -17.58
N ALA A 204 -13.71 -6.82 -17.42
CA ALA A 204 -14.19 -5.60 -18.05
C ALA A 204 -13.55 -4.35 -17.43
N ILE A 205 -13.27 -4.40 -16.12
CA ILE A 205 -12.56 -3.34 -15.41
C ILE A 205 -11.07 -3.33 -15.76
N GLU A 206 -10.43 -4.50 -15.84
CA GLU A 206 -9.04 -4.61 -16.30
C GLU A 206 -8.89 -4.02 -17.71
N GLU A 207 -9.80 -4.36 -18.64
CA GLU A 207 -9.74 -3.84 -20.00
C GLU A 207 -10.01 -2.32 -20.04
N ALA A 208 -10.94 -1.82 -19.24
CA ALA A 208 -11.18 -0.38 -19.10
C ALA A 208 -9.93 0.37 -18.59
N ILE A 209 -9.22 -0.19 -17.61
CA ILE A 209 -7.97 0.37 -17.11
C ILE A 209 -6.90 0.32 -18.20
N ARG A 210 -6.76 -0.81 -18.90
CA ARG A 210 -5.81 -0.99 -20.01
C ARG A 210 -6.02 0.05 -21.10
N GLU A 211 -7.26 0.26 -21.52
CA GLU A 211 -7.60 1.26 -22.52
C GLU A 211 -7.27 2.68 -22.02
N ALA A 212 -7.66 3.01 -20.79
CA ALA A 212 -7.42 4.33 -20.21
C ALA A 212 -5.94 4.66 -20.07
N VAL A 213 -5.14 3.70 -19.58
CA VAL A 213 -3.68 3.86 -19.44
C VAL A 213 -3.03 3.96 -20.82
N GLY A 214 -3.45 3.14 -21.79
CA GLY A 214 -2.90 3.17 -23.16
C GLY A 214 -3.15 4.48 -23.92
N ARG A 215 -4.12 5.30 -23.47
CA ARG A 215 -4.32 6.67 -23.98
C ARG A 215 -3.29 7.66 -23.46
N VAL A 216 -2.65 7.35 -22.32
CA VAL A 216 -1.72 8.24 -21.62
C VAL A 216 -0.28 7.78 -21.82
N VAL A 217 0.01 6.49 -21.61
CA VAL A 217 1.37 5.93 -21.65
C VAL A 217 1.48 4.89 -22.78
N PRO A 218 2.51 4.96 -23.66
CA PRO A 218 2.62 4.09 -24.83
C PRO A 218 2.76 2.59 -24.52
N LYS A 219 3.47 2.26 -23.44
CA LYS A 219 3.71 0.88 -23.00
C LYS A 219 3.16 0.70 -21.59
N THR A 220 2.45 -0.39 -21.38
CA THR A 220 1.84 -0.70 -20.09
C THR A 220 2.00 -2.17 -19.78
N GLN A 221 2.41 -2.48 -18.56
CA GLN A 221 2.36 -3.82 -18.00
C GLN A 221 1.30 -3.85 -16.91
N ILE A 222 0.30 -4.72 -17.01
CA ILE A 222 -0.73 -4.88 -15.99
C ILE A 222 -0.51 -6.18 -15.23
N LEU A 223 -0.42 -6.08 -13.91
CA LEU A 223 -0.32 -7.18 -12.97
C LEU A 223 -1.64 -7.29 -12.18
N ALA A 224 -2.53 -8.16 -12.64
CA ALA A 224 -3.85 -8.37 -12.04
C ALA A 224 -4.07 -9.80 -11.49
N SER A 225 -3.10 -10.70 -11.66
CA SER A 225 -3.23 -12.09 -11.22
C SER A 225 -3.29 -12.20 -9.70
N ASN A 226 -4.32 -12.85 -9.16
CA ASN A 226 -4.55 -13.02 -7.72
C ASN A 226 -4.65 -11.67 -6.96
N SER A 227 -5.23 -10.65 -7.59
CA SER A 227 -5.36 -9.29 -7.05
C SER A 227 -5.95 -9.24 -5.64
N GLU A 228 -6.85 -10.18 -5.29
CA GLU A 228 -7.49 -10.25 -3.97
C GLU A 228 -6.48 -10.50 -2.83
N PHE A 229 -5.41 -11.24 -3.10
CA PHE A 229 -4.46 -11.68 -2.06
C PHE A 229 -3.05 -11.16 -2.26
N ILE A 230 -2.77 -10.39 -3.31
CA ILE A 230 -1.40 -10.07 -3.71
C ILE A 230 -0.68 -9.19 -2.67
N ALA A 231 -1.37 -8.20 -2.10
CA ALA A 231 -0.80 -7.36 -1.03
C ALA A 231 -0.53 -8.17 0.24
N SER A 232 -1.46 -9.06 0.61
CA SER A 232 -1.28 -9.99 1.73
C SER A 232 -0.10 -10.95 1.49
N ARG A 233 0.06 -11.45 0.26
CA ARG A 233 1.18 -12.31 -0.13
C ARG A 233 2.51 -11.59 0.03
N GLY A 234 2.63 -10.36 -0.46
CA GLY A 234 3.86 -9.59 -0.29
C GLY A 234 4.12 -9.21 1.16
N SER A 235 3.09 -8.85 1.92
CA SER A 235 3.21 -8.63 3.37
C SER A 235 3.75 -9.88 4.09
N ALA A 236 3.28 -11.07 3.71
CA ALA A 236 3.78 -12.34 4.25
C ALA A 236 5.22 -12.62 3.83
N GLU A 237 5.62 -12.31 2.60
CA GLU A 237 7.02 -12.41 2.13
C GLU A 237 7.96 -11.53 2.96
N LEU A 238 7.57 -10.27 3.21
CA LEU A 238 8.36 -9.36 4.04
C LEU A 238 8.44 -9.85 5.50
N ALA A 239 7.33 -10.37 6.05
CA ALA A 239 7.31 -10.95 7.39
C ALA A 239 8.23 -12.18 7.50
N TRP A 240 8.23 -13.05 6.49
CA TRP A 240 9.04 -14.26 6.45
C TRP A 240 10.54 -13.94 6.43
N ARG A 241 10.97 -12.94 5.66
CA ARG A 241 12.37 -12.49 5.61
C ARG A 241 12.86 -11.96 6.95
N VAL A 242 12.04 -11.20 7.67
CA VAL A 242 12.37 -10.75 9.04
C VAL A 242 12.51 -11.93 9.98
N ASN A 243 11.60 -12.88 9.91
CA ASN A 243 11.65 -14.06 10.76
C ASN A 243 12.99 -14.82 10.58
N ILE A 244 13.47 -15.00 9.35
CA ILE A 244 14.76 -15.65 9.11
C ILE A 244 15.92 -14.86 9.72
N MET A 245 15.95 -13.54 9.57
CA MET A 245 17.01 -12.70 10.14
C MET A 245 17.08 -12.75 11.67
N GLU A 246 15.95 -12.91 12.37
CA GLU A 246 15.95 -12.95 13.84
C GLU A 246 16.32 -14.34 14.41
N PHE A 247 16.36 -15.39 13.58
CA PHE A 247 16.70 -16.76 13.98
C PHE A 247 18.00 -17.31 13.36
N SER A 248 18.75 -16.49 12.62
CA SER A 248 20.08 -16.81 12.05
C SER A 248 21.22 -16.25 12.91
#